data_AF-A0A132EY46-F1
#
_entry.id   AF-A0A132EY46-F1
#
_cell.length_a   1.000
_cell.length_b   1.000
_cell.length_c   1.000
_cell.angle_alpha   90.00
_cell.angle_beta   90.00
_cell.angle_gamma   90.00
#
_symmetry.space_group_name_H-M   'P 1'
#
loop_
_entity.id
_entity.type
_entity.pdbx_description
1 polymer ?
#
loop_
_entity_poly.entity_id
_entity_poly.type
_entity_poly.pdbx_seq_one_letter_code
_entity_poly.pdbx_strand_id
1 'polypeptide(L)' 'MPSHICSREARAAQRFVEATRNVDQAFRAVRGERDDEHASDEYARAMSRLDRALDELARAQEFFDRVVSADAARSL' A
#
# COMPACT_ATOMS: atom_id res chain seq x y z
N MET A 1 -1.31 -25.10 42.63
CA MET A 1 -1.03 -25.46 41.23
C MET A 1 -1.22 -24.22 40.34
N PRO A 2 -0.15 -23.57 39.83
CA PRO A 2 -0.30 -22.63 38.73
C PRO A 2 0.74 -22.92 37.63
N SER A 3 0.41 -23.78 36.67
CA SER A 3 1.26 -24.06 35.49
C SER A 3 0.62 -23.66 34.16
N HIS A 4 -0.64 -23.19 34.18
CA HIS A 4 -1.34 -22.77 32.96
C HIS A 4 -1.07 -21.31 32.55
N ILE A 5 -0.62 -20.47 33.49
CA ILE A 5 -0.38 -19.03 33.25
C ILE A 5 0.89 -18.85 32.41
N CYS A 6 2.00 -19.51 32.79
CA CYS A 6 3.22 -19.58 31.98
C CYS A 6 2.99 -20.07 30.55
N SER A 7 1.99 -20.94 30.30
CA SER A 7 1.69 -21.45 28.95
C SER A 7 1.07 -20.39 28.04
N ARG A 8 0.15 -19.56 28.56
CA ARG A 8 -0.44 -18.45 27.78
C ARG A 8 0.56 -17.31 27.61
N GLU A 9 1.33 -17.00 28.64
CA GLU A 9 2.38 -15.96 28.59
C GLU A 9 3.52 -16.35 27.66
N ALA A 10 4.00 -17.60 27.69
CA ALA A 10 5.02 -18.08 26.76
C ALA A 10 4.53 -18.04 25.30
N ARG A 11 3.25 -18.38 25.06
CA ARG A 11 2.64 -18.29 23.72
C ARG A 11 2.51 -16.83 23.25
N ALA A 12 2.22 -15.90 24.16
CA ALA A 12 2.19 -14.48 23.85
C ALA A 12 3.59 -13.95 23.53
N ALA A 13 4.60 -14.34 24.32
CA ALA A 13 5.99 -13.96 24.10
C ALA A 13 6.53 -14.49 22.77
N GLN A 14 6.24 -15.75 22.42
CA GLN A 14 6.62 -16.32 21.13
C GLN A 14 6.04 -15.53 19.95
N ARG A 15 4.73 -15.24 20.00
CA ARG A 15 4.06 -14.45 18.95
C ARG A 15 4.63 -13.05 18.82
N PHE A 16 4.98 -12.42 19.94
CA PHE A 16 5.63 -11.11 19.93
C PHE A 16 6.99 -11.18 19.23
N VAL A 17 7.86 -12.12 19.59
CA VAL A 17 9.18 -12.29 18.96
C VAL A 17 9.07 -12.59 17.47
N GLU A 18 8.14 -13.46 17.06
CA GLU A 18 7.86 -13.75 15.65
C GLU A 18 7.37 -12.51 14.90
N ALA A 19 6.47 -11.72 15.49
CA ALA A 19 6.00 -10.47 14.92
C ALA A 19 7.13 -9.45 14.75
N THR A 20 7.97 -9.26 15.77
CA THR A 20 9.11 -8.32 15.72
C THR A 20 10.13 -8.74 14.67
N ARG A 21 10.39 -10.05 14.52
CA ARG A 21 11.27 -10.58 13.47
C ARG A 21 10.71 -10.35 12.07
N ASN A 22 9.41 -10.53 11.87
CA ASN A 22 8.75 -10.25 10.60
C ASN A 22 8.80 -8.75 10.25
N VAL A 23 8.61 -7.88 11.23
CA VAL A 23 8.75 -6.42 11.07
C VAL A 23 10.18 -6.05 10.67
N ASP A 24 11.19 -6.60 11.35
CA ASP A 24 12.59 -6.38 11.00
C ASP A 24 12.93 -6.88 9.59
N GLN A 25 12.39 -8.04 9.19
CA GLN A 25 12.57 -8.56 7.84
C GLN A 25 11.90 -7.68 6.79
N ALA A 26 10.70 -7.16 7.06
CA ALA A 26 10.00 -6.22 6.20
C ALA A 26 10.77 -4.90 6.06
N PHE A 27 11.29 -4.36 7.16
CA PHE A 27 12.13 -3.15 7.11
C PHE A 27 13.44 -3.38 6.35
N ARG A 28 14.07 -4.56 6.50
CA ARG A 28 15.26 -4.92 5.74
C ARG A 28 14.94 -5.11 4.26
N ALA A 29 13.78 -5.63 3.89
CA ALA A 29 13.34 -5.70 2.50
C ALA A 29 13.17 -4.28 1.92
N VAL A 30 12.46 -3.39 2.63
CA VAL A 30 12.28 -1.99 2.24
C VAL A 30 13.62 -1.23 2.13
N ARG A 31 14.62 -1.57 2.96
CA ARG A 31 15.95 -0.94 2.94
C ARG A 31 16.96 -1.61 1.99
N GLY A 32 16.76 -2.90 1.69
CA GLY A 32 17.67 -3.76 0.92
C GLY A 32 17.32 -3.87 -0.55
N GLU A 33 16.23 -3.25 -1.01
CA GLU A 33 15.88 -3.09 -2.43
C GLU A 33 16.76 -2.02 -3.12
N ARG A 34 18.08 -2.09 -2.89
CA ARG A 34 19.16 -1.35 -3.57
C ARG A 34 20.27 -2.30 -4.07
N ASP A 35 19.88 -3.48 -4.54
CA ASP A 35 20.68 -4.21 -5.53
C ASP A 35 20.17 -3.75 -6.92
N ASP A 36 20.89 -2.75 -7.44
CA ASP A 36 20.48 -1.68 -8.34
C ASP A 36 20.38 -2.05 -9.84
N GLU A 37 19.61 -3.09 -10.20
CA GLU A 37 19.18 -3.26 -11.61
C GLU A 37 17.70 -3.62 -11.76
N HIS A 38 17.14 -4.43 -10.87
CA HIS A 38 15.70 -4.78 -10.90
C HIS A 38 14.79 -3.77 -10.17
N ALA A 39 15.31 -3.06 -9.16
CA ALA A 39 14.56 -2.02 -8.44
C ALA A 39 14.28 -0.79 -9.33
N SER A 40 15.19 -0.46 -10.25
CA SER A 40 15.02 0.67 -11.17
C SER A 40 13.96 0.41 -12.24
N ASP A 41 13.89 -0.81 -12.77
CA ASP A 41 12.88 -1.19 -13.76
C ASP A 41 11.47 -1.28 -13.15
N GLU A 42 11.35 -1.87 -11.96
CA GLU A 42 10.06 -1.90 -11.25
C GLU A 42 9.61 -0.50 -10.81
N TYR A 43 10.55 0.37 -10.42
CA TYR A 43 10.25 1.78 -10.15
C TYR A 43 9.79 2.52 -11.40
N ALA A 44 10.47 2.38 -12.53
CA ALA A 44 10.07 3.01 -13.79
C ALA A 44 8.68 2.53 -14.26
N ARG A 45 8.38 1.23 -14.08
CA ARG A 45 7.05 0.67 -14.35
C ARG A 45 5.99 1.21 -13.40
N ALA A 46 6.30 1.32 -12.11
CA ALA A 46 5.39 1.89 -11.12
C ALA A 46 5.08 3.36 -11.43
N MET A 47 6.10 4.15 -11.78
CA MET A 47 5.95 5.54 -12.20
C MET A 47 5.10 5.68 -13.46
N SER A 48 5.34 4.84 -14.47
CA SER A 48 4.54 4.84 -15.70
C SER A 48 3.06 4.46 -15.45
N ARG A 49 2.81 3.53 -14.52
CA ARG A 49 1.44 3.17 -14.10
C ARG A 49 0.76 4.31 -13.35
N LEU A 50 1.50 5.04 -12.50
CA LEU A 50 0.98 6.19 -11.78
C LEU A 50 0.61 7.33 -12.73
N ASP A 51 1.50 7.69 -13.65
CA ASP A 51 1.27 8.76 -14.62
C ASP A 51 0.02 8.48 -15.45
N ARG A 52 -0.10 7.25 -15.96
CA ARG A 52 -1.30 6.80 -16.67
C ARG A 52 -2.57 6.90 -15.81
N ALA A 53 -2.51 6.53 -14.53
CA ALA A 53 -3.67 6.59 -13.65
C ALA A 53 -4.12 8.05 -13.37
N LEU A 54 -3.16 8.98 -13.25
CA LEU A 54 -3.44 10.41 -13.08
C LEU A 54 -4.08 11.01 -14.35
N ASP A 55 -3.60 10.62 -15.52
CA ASP A 55 -4.19 10.99 -16.81
C ASP A 55 -5.63 10.49 -16.96
N GLU A 56 -5.89 9.23 -16.58
CA GLU A 56 -7.23 8.65 -16.60
C GLU A 56 -8.16 9.36 -15.59
N LEU A 57 -7.64 9.71 -14.41
CA LEU A 57 -8.37 10.47 -13.41
C LEU A 57 -8.76 11.87 -13.91
N ALA A 58 -7.83 12.60 -14.53
CA ALA A 58 -8.08 13.94 -15.07
C ALA A 58 -9.17 13.91 -16.16
N ARG A 59 -9.12 12.91 -17.07
CA ARG A 59 -10.16 12.71 -18.09
C ARG A 59 -11.52 12.37 -17.48
N ALA A 60 -11.54 11.54 -16.45
CA ALA A 60 -12.78 11.18 -15.75
C ALA A 60 -13.42 12.39 -15.05
N GLN A 61 -12.60 13.25 -14.44
CA GLN A 61 -13.05 14.50 -13.83
C GLN A 61 -13.64 15.45 -14.87
N GLU A 62 -12.94 15.67 -16.00
CA GLU A 62 -13.46 16.54 -17.06
C GLU A 62 -14.79 16.02 -17.62
N PHE A 63 -14.93 14.71 -17.80
CA PHE A 63 -16.19 14.11 -18.23
C PHE A 63 -17.31 14.33 -17.20
N PHE A 64 -17.01 14.12 -15.92
CA PHE A 64 -17.97 14.36 -14.83
C PHE A 64 -18.44 15.81 -14.81
N ASP A 65 -17.51 16.77 -14.86
CA ASP A 65 -17.83 18.20 -14.84
C ASP A 65 -18.71 18.61 -16.02
N ARG A 66 -18.47 18.06 -17.22
CA ARG A 66 -19.31 18.28 -18.40
C ARG A 66 -20.72 17.74 -18.20
N VAL A 67 -20.87 16.53 -17.67
CA VAL A 67 -22.18 15.92 -17.40
C VAL A 67 -22.95 16.73 -16.37
N VAL A 68 -22.31 17.09 -15.25
CA VAL A 68 -22.95 17.88 -14.18
C VAL A 68 -23.32 19.27 -14.66
N SER A 69 -22.46 19.93 -15.44
CA SER A 69 -22.75 21.27 -15.99
C SER A 69 -23.91 21.24 -16.99
N ALA A 70 -23.99 20.19 -17.82
CA ALA A 70 -25.09 20.03 -18.76
C ALA A 70 -26.43 19.72 -18.05
N ASP A 71 -26.40 18.96 -16.96
CA ASP A 71 -27.59 18.65 -16.16
C ASP A 71 -28.09 19.88 -15.39
N ALA A 72 -27.18 20.69 -14.85
CA ALA A 72 -27.49 21.99 -14.26
C ALA A 72 -28.11 22.96 -15.27
N ALA A 73 -27.63 22.97 -16.53
CA ALA A 73 -28.18 23.81 -17.59
C ALA A 73 -29.55 23.34 -18.11
N ARG A 74 -29.89 22.05 -17.97
CA ARG A 74 -31.22 21.50 -18.33
C ARG A 74 -32.28 21.65 -17.25
N SER A 75 -31.87 21.94 -16.03
CA SER A 75 -32.76 22.11 -14.87
C SER A 75 -33.22 23.56 -14.66
N LEU A 76 -32.82 24.48 -15.54
CA LEU A 76 -33.24 25.89 -15.62
C LEU A 76 -34.18 26.10 -16.81
#